data_AF-A0AAD5B6G2-F1
#
_entry.id   AF-A0AAD5B6G2-F1
#
_cell.length_a   1.000
_cell.length_b   1.000
_cell.length_c   1.000
_cell.angle_alpha   90.00
_cell.angle_beta   90.00
_cell.angle_gamma   90.00
#
_symmetry.space_group_name_H-M   'P 1'
#
loop_
_entity.id
_entity.type
_entity.pdbx_description
1 polymer ?
#
loop_
_entity_poly.entity_id
_entity_poly.type
_entity_poly.pdbx_seq_one_letter_code
_entity_poly.pdbx_strand_id
1 'polypeptide(L)'
;MVYEDLFARLNQAGYKNWIKAGFCLKNVKDGLCGYADREMQCFHSTVTRNNSVLRDQRCRSSCRPRGNQFEFACPLCNEWKKEILKHHTKPSGIINWGNCRPWLWPTEHWELAKAFMPRGLADLSRADQCDAAALLNLLHFCDHFSFINPSVITEVIRCRNELTHSCEMQVSNEWMARFQKNLEKLLLTLRHIPEVRAAGQQIQEV
;
A
#
# COMPACT_ATOMS: atom_id res chain seq x y z
N MET A 1 -33.50 1.14 -25.04
CA MET A 1 -32.05 0.97 -25.26
C MET A 1 -31.21 1.34 -24.03
N VAL A 2 -30.80 2.59 -23.78
CA VAL A 2 -29.84 2.90 -22.67
C VAL A 2 -30.27 2.38 -21.29
N TYR A 3 -31.55 2.50 -20.94
CA TYR A 3 -32.07 2.00 -19.65
C TYR A 3 -32.15 0.46 -19.58
N GLU A 4 -32.42 -0.22 -20.69
CA GLU A 4 -32.48 -1.68 -20.75
C GLU A 4 -31.09 -2.29 -20.68
N ASP A 5 -30.12 -1.68 -21.36
CA ASP A 5 -28.72 -2.11 -21.33
C ASP A 5 -28.12 -1.93 -19.93
N LEU A 6 -28.42 -0.80 -19.27
CA LEU A 6 -28.04 -0.56 -17.89
C LEU A 6 -28.71 -1.58 -16.94
N PHE A 7 -30.00 -1.83 -17.11
CA PHE A 7 -30.73 -2.79 -16.29
C PHE A 7 -30.20 -4.22 -16.46
N ALA A 8 -29.91 -4.65 -17.69
CA ALA A 8 -29.29 -5.92 -17.98
C ALA A 8 -27.92 -6.02 -17.32
N ARG A 9 -27.11 -4.97 -17.42
CA ARG A 9 -25.77 -4.91 -16.83
C ARG A 9 -25.80 -4.99 -15.31
N LEU A 10 -26.66 -4.22 -14.66
CA LEU A 10 -26.82 -4.23 -13.20
C LEU A 10 -27.30 -5.59 -12.68
N ASN A 11 -27.91 -6.43 -13.54
CA ASN A 11 -28.34 -7.78 -13.18
C ASN A 11 -27.33 -8.88 -13.52
N GLN A 12 -26.23 -8.58 -14.20
CA GLN A 12 -25.15 -9.55 -14.45
C GLN A 12 -24.41 -9.88 -13.14
N ALA A 13 -24.38 -11.17 -12.78
CA ALA A 13 -23.71 -11.65 -11.57
C ALA A 13 -22.23 -11.23 -11.53
N GLY A 14 -21.52 -11.35 -12.66
CA GLY A 14 -20.12 -10.98 -12.75
C GLY A 14 -19.87 -9.49 -12.46
N TYR A 15 -20.76 -8.61 -12.93
CA TYR A 15 -20.66 -7.17 -12.70
C TYR A 15 -20.99 -6.81 -11.24
N LYS A 16 -22.02 -7.44 -10.67
CA LYS A 16 -22.33 -7.29 -9.23
C LYS A 16 -21.11 -7.67 -8.37
N ASN A 17 -20.48 -8.80 -8.66
CA ASN A 17 -19.28 -9.24 -7.93
C ASN A 17 -18.11 -8.26 -8.10
N TRP A 18 -17.93 -7.69 -9.29
CA TRP A 18 -16.89 -6.69 -9.53
C TRP A 18 -17.10 -5.43 -8.69
N ILE A 19 -18.35 -4.93 -8.61
CA ILE A 19 -18.73 -3.80 -7.74
C ILE A 19 -18.49 -4.15 -6.26
N LYS A 20 -18.96 -5.33 -5.82
CA LYS A 20 -18.75 -5.82 -4.45
C LYS A 20 -17.27 -5.87 -4.09
N ALA A 21 -16.43 -6.43 -4.97
CA ALA A 21 -15.00 -6.52 -4.75
C ALA A 21 -14.34 -5.13 -4.65
N GLY A 22 -14.75 -4.18 -5.50
CA GLY A 22 -14.30 -2.79 -5.42
C GLY A 22 -14.70 -2.12 -4.10
N PHE A 23 -15.92 -2.35 -3.64
CA PHE A 23 -16.39 -1.89 -2.33
C PHE A 23 -15.55 -2.50 -1.19
N CYS A 24 -15.26 -3.80 -1.23
CA CYS A 24 -14.40 -4.43 -0.22
C CYS A 24 -12.99 -3.81 -0.19
N LEU A 25 -12.38 -3.57 -1.35
CA LEU A 25 -11.06 -2.92 -1.42
C LEU A 25 -11.08 -1.49 -0.85
N LYS A 26 -12.15 -0.74 -1.08
CA LYS A 26 -12.33 0.59 -0.50
C LYS A 26 -12.35 0.51 1.03
N ASN A 27 -13.15 -0.40 1.60
CA ASN A 27 -13.21 -0.58 3.05
C ASN A 27 -11.87 -1.03 3.64
N VAL A 28 -11.15 -1.93 2.95
CA VAL A 28 -9.78 -2.31 3.34
C VAL A 28 -8.85 -1.10 3.36
N LYS A 29 -8.88 -0.26 2.31
CA LYS A 29 -8.09 0.98 2.26
C LYS A 29 -8.42 1.88 3.44
N ASP A 30 -9.70 2.12 3.70
CA ASP A 30 -10.14 3.04 4.75
C ASP A 30 -9.77 2.51 6.14
N GLY A 31 -9.89 1.19 6.38
CA GLY A 31 -9.46 0.55 7.62
C GLY A 31 -7.94 0.53 7.83
N LEU A 32 -7.15 0.41 6.76
CA LEU A 32 -5.68 0.39 6.83
C LEU A 32 -5.07 1.80 6.92
N CYS A 33 -5.74 2.83 6.41
CA CYS A 33 -5.19 4.16 6.26
C CYS A 33 -4.64 4.75 7.58
N GLY A 34 -5.49 4.82 8.61
CA GLY A 34 -5.07 5.38 9.91
C GLY A 34 -4.03 4.52 10.61
N TYR A 35 -4.11 3.20 10.44
CA TYR A 35 -3.13 2.27 10.99
C TYR A 35 -1.74 2.43 10.35
N ALA A 36 -1.67 2.40 9.03
CA ALA A 36 -0.42 2.52 8.29
C ALA A 36 0.29 3.85 8.57
N ASP A 37 -0.46 4.96 8.67
CA ASP A 37 0.12 6.26 9.01
C ASP A 37 0.79 6.26 10.39
N ARG A 38 0.08 5.77 11.41
CA ARG A 38 0.60 5.67 12.79
C ARG A 38 1.82 4.75 12.88
N GLU A 39 1.77 3.58 12.25
CA GLU A 39 2.90 2.65 12.25
C GLU A 39 4.12 3.24 11.54
N MET A 40 3.92 3.93 10.41
CA MET A 40 5.02 4.59 9.72
C MET A 40 5.61 5.74 10.51
N GLN A 41 4.81 6.46 11.30
CA GLN A 41 5.31 7.47 12.24
C GLN A 41 6.17 6.85 13.34
N CYS A 42 5.73 5.74 13.94
CA CYS A 42 6.50 4.98 14.94
C CYS A 42 7.80 4.40 14.35
N PHE A 43 7.72 3.83 13.14
CA PHE A 43 8.87 3.28 12.42
C PHE A 43 9.89 4.36 12.09
N HIS A 44 9.46 5.50 11.54
CA HIS A 44 10.31 6.64 11.23
C HIS A 44 11.03 7.18 12.48
N SER A 45 10.29 7.32 13.58
CA SER A 45 10.87 7.73 14.88
C SER A 45 11.92 6.72 15.37
N THR A 46 11.70 5.43 15.15
CA THR A 46 12.66 4.38 15.52
C THR A 46 13.91 4.44 14.65
N VAL A 47 13.77 4.60 13.34
CA VAL A 47 14.89 4.71 12.38
C VAL A 47 15.77 5.92 12.71
N THR A 48 15.17 7.10 12.87
CA THR A 48 15.90 8.35 13.18
C THR A 48 16.54 8.34 14.57
N ARG A 49 15.91 7.69 15.55
CA ARG A 49 16.51 7.48 16.87
C ARG A 49 17.68 6.50 16.83
N ASN A 50 17.60 5.43 16.05
CA ASN A 50 18.64 4.41 16.05
C ASN A 50 19.84 4.75 15.15
N ASN A 51 19.69 5.72 14.24
CA ASN A 51 20.75 6.13 13.33
C ASN A 51 21.10 7.62 13.51
N SER A 52 22.17 7.91 14.25
CA SER A 52 22.62 9.27 14.56
C SER A 52 23.03 10.08 13.32
N VAL A 53 23.41 9.43 12.22
CA VAL A 53 23.75 10.11 10.96
C VAL A 53 22.50 10.66 10.28
N LEU A 54 21.38 9.95 10.37
CA LEU A 54 20.11 10.35 9.75
C LEU A 54 19.36 11.40 10.58
N ARG A 55 19.66 11.46 11.88
CA ARG A 55 19.00 12.36 12.82
C ARG A 55 19.31 13.82 12.51
N ASP A 56 18.28 14.64 12.36
CA ASP A 56 18.33 16.11 12.19
C ASP A 56 19.16 16.63 10.99
N GLN A 57 19.59 15.74 10.08
CA GLN A 57 20.33 16.11 8.88
C GLN A 57 19.41 16.08 7.65
N ARG A 58 19.46 17.15 6.84
CA ARG A 58 18.71 17.24 5.57
C ARG A 58 19.62 17.20 4.36
N CYS A 59 19.11 16.63 3.28
CA CYS A 59 19.80 16.64 1.98
C CYS A 59 19.96 18.08 1.48
N ARG A 60 21.21 18.59 1.45
CA ARG A 60 21.54 19.92 0.90
C ARG A 60 21.74 19.92 -0.62
N SER A 61 22.05 18.77 -1.19
CA SER A 61 22.33 18.61 -2.63
C SER A 61 21.07 18.53 -3.49
N SER A 62 19.87 18.65 -2.89
CA SER A 62 18.58 18.53 -3.59
C SER A 62 18.51 17.28 -4.48
N CYS A 63 18.98 16.13 -3.98
CA CYS A 63 19.00 14.87 -4.72
C CYS A 63 17.61 14.52 -5.23
N ARG A 64 17.46 14.32 -6.55
CA ARG A 64 16.18 13.99 -7.21
C ARG A 64 16.28 12.64 -7.92
N PRO A 65 15.82 11.56 -7.29
CA PRO A 65 15.73 10.27 -7.94
C PRO A 65 14.73 10.31 -9.11
N ARG A 66 14.85 9.38 -10.07
CA ARG A 66 13.95 9.29 -11.23
C ARG A 66 13.59 7.83 -11.49
N GLY A 67 12.29 7.53 -11.56
CA GLY A 67 11.81 6.16 -11.76
C GLY A 67 12.45 5.21 -10.74
N ASN A 68 13.25 4.26 -11.23
CA ASN A 68 13.93 3.26 -10.39
C ASN A 68 15.40 3.60 -10.11
N GLN A 69 15.88 4.78 -10.53
CA GLN A 69 17.28 5.16 -10.46
C GLN A 69 17.55 6.11 -9.29
N PHE A 70 18.57 5.78 -8.51
CA PHE A 70 19.13 6.65 -7.48
C PHE A 70 20.63 6.41 -7.30
N GLU A 71 21.40 6.68 -8.36
CA GLU A 71 22.84 6.38 -8.45
C GLU A 71 23.71 7.50 -7.88
N PHE A 72 23.38 8.77 -8.15
CA PHE A 72 24.13 9.94 -7.71
C PHE A 72 23.57 10.55 -6.41
N ALA A 73 23.39 9.72 -5.39
CA ALA A 73 22.96 10.18 -4.07
C ALA A 73 24.12 10.85 -3.31
N CYS A 74 23.86 11.98 -2.65
CA CYS A 74 24.84 12.55 -1.71
C CYS A 74 25.06 11.59 -0.52
N PRO A 75 26.13 11.74 0.28
CA PRO A 75 26.46 10.81 1.36
C PRO A 75 25.28 10.54 2.31
N LEU A 76 24.58 11.59 2.76
CA LEU A 76 23.40 11.45 3.62
C LEU A 76 22.26 10.68 2.95
N CYS A 77 21.95 10.98 1.69
CA CYS A 77 20.92 10.26 0.94
C CYS A 77 21.28 8.79 0.73
N ASN A 78 22.57 8.49 0.61
CA ASN A 78 23.03 7.11 0.49
C ASN A 78 22.86 6.35 1.82
N GLU A 79 23.05 7.00 2.96
CA GLU A 79 22.73 6.41 4.27
C GLU A 79 21.22 6.15 4.43
N TRP A 80 20.37 7.10 4.04
CA TRP A 80 18.92 6.87 3.99
C TRP A 80 18.55 5.70 3.07
N LYS A 81 19.15 5.64 1.87
CA LYS A 81 18.94 4.54 0.93
C LYS A 81 19.33 3.18 1.54
N LYS A 82 20.47 3.10 2.23
CA LYS A 82 20.90 1.87 2.93
C LYS A 82 19.91 1.47 4.02
N GLU A 83 19.44 2.42 4.82
CA GLU A 83 18.48 2.14 5.90
C GLU A 83 17.12 1.69 5.34
N ILE A 84 16.63 2.33 4.28
CA ILE A 84 15.42 1.90 3.57
C ILE A 84 15.57 0.48 3.04
N LEU A 85 16.69 0.18 2.37
CA LEU A 85 16.98 -1.14 1.80
C LEU A 85 17.08 -2.22 2.88
N LYS A 86 17.68 -1.90 4.03
CA LYS A 86 17.77 -2.80 5.18
C LYS A 86 16.39 -3.24 5.69
N HIS A 87 15.41 -2.33 5.64
CA HIS A 87 14.03 -2.58 6.05
C HIS A 87 13.12 -3.04 4.90
N HIS A 88 13.66 -3.24 3.70
CA HIS A 88 12.91 -3.70 2.55
C HIS A 88 12.92 -5.23 2.49
N THR A 89 11.76 -5.88 2.41
CA THR A 89 11.66 -7.35 2.34
C THR A 89 12.22 -7.95 1.05
N LYS A 90 12.42 -7.10 0.02
CA LYS A 90 13.08 -7.44 -1.25
C LYS A 90 14.12 -6.38 -1.63
N PRO A 91 15.29 -6.31 -0.97
CA PRO A 91 16.25 -5.21 -1.13
C PRO A 91 16.87 -5.18 -2.53
N SER A 92 17.01 -6.33 -3.18
CA SER A 92 17.45 -6.45 -4.58
C SER A 92 16.33 -6.23 -5.60
N GLY A 93 15.13 -5.88 -5.14
CA GLY A 93 13.95 -5.64 -5.98
C GLY A 93 13.97 -4.24 -6.61
N ILE A 94 12.98 -4.00 -7.47
CA ILE A 94 12.77 -2.69 -8.09
C ILE A 94 12.10 -1.75 -7.07
N ILE A 95 12.80 -0.68 -6.72
CA ILE A 95 12.27 0.40 -5.87
C ILE A 95 12.01 1.64 -6.72
N ASN A 96 10.82 2.20 -6.61
CA ASN A 96 10.41 3.40 -7.34
C ASN A 96 10.93 4.65 -6.62
N TRP A 97 12.24 4.85 -6.59
CA TRP A 97 12.88 6.00 -5.94
C TRP A 97 12.32 7.35 -6.42
N GLY A 98 11.81 7.42 -7.65
CA GLY A 98 11.16 8.62 -8.20
C GLY A 98 9.87 9.03 -7.48
N ASN A 99 9.31 8.19 -6.61
CA ASN A 99 8.27 8.61 -5.68
C ASN A 99 8.83 9.52 -4.57
N CYS A 100 10.13 9.45 -4.30
CA CYS A 100 10.73 10.01 -3.10
C CYS A 100 11.35 11.39 -3.34
N ARG A 101 11.29 12.22 -2.30
CA ARG A 101 11.91 13.53 -2.13
C ARG A 101 12.90 13.41 -0.95
N PRO A 102 14.16 13.00 -1.19
CA PRO A 102 15.11 12.67 -0.12
C PRO A 102 15.33 13.73 0.96
N TRP A 103 15.10 15.01 0.64
CA TRP A 103 15.20 16.10 1.62
C TRP A 103 14.07 16.13 2.66
N LEU A 104 12.99 15.37 2.45
CA LEU A 104 11.86 15.24 3.39
C LEU A 104 11.93 13.99 4.27
N TRP A 105 12.75 12.98 3.94
CA TRP A 105 12.93 11.77 4.78
C TRP A 105 13.23 12.04 6.26
N PRO A 106 13.98 13.07 6.65
CA PRO A 106 14.25 13.33 8.07
C PRO A 106 13.04 13.79 8.88
N THR A 107 12.02 14.38 8.25
CA THR A 107 10.89 14.99 8.97
C THR A 107 9.53 14.42 8.60
N GLU A 108 9.39 13.84 7.41
CA GLU A 108 8.11 13.33 6.90
C GLU A 108 8.14 11.80 6.86
N HIS A 109 7.45 11.16 7.80
CA HIS A 109 7.36 9.69 7.87
C HIS A 109 6.74 9.09 6.61
N TRP A 110 5.79 9.79 6.00
CA TRP A 110 5.17 9.32 4.76
C TRP A 110 6.10 9.37 3.56
N GLU A 111 7.09 10.26 3.55
CA GLU A 111 8.10 10.28 2.49
C GLU A 111 8.98 9.03 2.52
N LEU A 112 9.28 8.53 3.72
CA LEU A 112 9.98 7.26 3.91
C LEU A 112 9.11 6.09 3.42
N ALA A 113 7.80 6.11 3.73
CA ALA A 113 6.85 5.06 3.36
C ALA A 113 6.79 4.81 1.84
N LYS A 114 6.89 5.87 1.03
CA LYS A 114 6.81 5.79 -0.45
C LYS A 114 7.84 4.87 -1.10
N ALA A 115 8.98 4.64 -0.45
CA ALA A 115 10.01 3.74 -0.96
C ALA A 115 9.56 2.26 -0.96
N PHE A 116 8.56 1.91 -0.16
CA PHE A 116 7.99 0.56 -0.05
C PHE A 116 6.73 0.39 -0.91
N MET A 117 6.43 1.33 -1.79
CA MET A 117 5.16 1.39 -2.53
C MET A 117 5.38 1.45 -4.05
N PRO A 118 4.35 1.12 -4.86
CA PRO A 118 4.44 1.19 -6.32
C PRO A 118 4.62 2.62 -6.84
N ARG A 119 4.96 2.75 -8.12
CA ARG A 119 5.08 4.04 -8.83
C ARG A 119 3.80 4.88 -8.72
N GLY A 120 3.96 6.20 -8.84
CA GLY A 120 2.85 7.16 -8.97
C GLY A 120 2.49 7.88 -7.68
N LEU A 121 3.40 7.91 -6.70
CA LEU A 121 3.13 8.45 -5.36
C LEU A 121 3.95 9.72 -5.07
N ALA A 122 4.61 10.28 -6.09
CA ALA A 122 5.51 11.42 -5.95
C ALA A 122 4.84 12.67 -5.35
N ASP A 123 3.55 12.86 -5.62
CA ASP A 123 2.78 14.03 -5.19
C ASP A 123 1.89 13.77 -3.97
N LEU A 124 1.87 12.53 -3.47
CA LEU A 124 1.10 12.20 -2.28
C LEU A 124 1.92 12.51 -1.04
N SER A 125 1.29 12.95 0.04
CA SER A 125 1.98 13.22 1.32
C SER A 125 1.34 12.51 2.50
N ARG A 126 0.23 11.79 2.29
CA ARG A 126 -0.57 11.19 3.34
C ARG A 126 -1.14 9.84 2.93
N ALA A 127 -1.44 9.01 3.93
CA ALA A 127 -2.04 7.69 3.75
C ALA A 127 -3.44 7.71 3.11
N ASP A 128 -4.24 8.73 3.40
CA ASP A 128 -5.63 8.83 2.94
C ASP A 128 -5.76 9.09 1.44
N GLN A 129 -4.69 9.60 0.83
CA GLN A 129 -4.55 9.82 -0.61
C GLN A 129 -4.14 8.55 -1.38
N CYS A 130 -3.67 7.52 -0.68
CA CYS A 130 -3.26 6.27 -1.27
C CYS A 130 -4.45 5.34 -1.55
N ASP A 131 -4.36 4.55 -2.62
CA ASP A 131 -5.31 3.47 -2.86
C ASP A 131 -4.99 2.24 -2.00
N ALA A 132 -5.89 1.24 -2.01
CA ALA A 132 -5.69 -0.01 -1.28
C ALA A 132 -4.35 -0.67 -1.64
N ALA A 133 -3.92 -0.52 -2.88
CA ALA A 133 -2.72 -1.17 -3.36
C ALA A 133 -1.44 -0.57 -2.82
N ALA A 134 -1.32 0.75 -2.78
CA ALA A 134 -0.17 1.41 -2.19
C ALA A 134 -0.01 0.98 -0.73
N LEU A 135 -1.11 0.95 0.04
CA LEU A 135 -1.09 0.49 1.43
C LEU A 135 -0.72 -1.00 1.55
N LEU A 136 -1.31 -1.87 0.74
CA LEU A 136 -0.97 -3.30 0.75
C LEU A 136 0.50 -3.55 0.36
N ASN A 137 1.04 -2.79 -0.59
CA ASN A 137 2.45 -2.89 -0.97
C ASN A 137 3.37 -2.40 0.15
N LEU A 138 3.02 -1.32 0.86
CA LEU A 138 3.75 -0.88 2.04
C LEU A 138 3.87 -2.02 3.07
N LEU A 139 2.74 -2.64 3.42
CA LEU A 139 2.69 -3.78 4.35
C LEU A 139 3.48 -4.99 3.85
N HIS A 140 3.58 -5.19 2.54
CA HIS A 140 4.33 -6.30 1.94
C HIS A 140 5.85 -6.05 1.92
N PHE A 141 6.26 -4.82 1.65
CA PHE A 141 7.65 -4.49 1.36
C PHE A 141 8.43 -3.92 2.54
N CYS A 142 7.76 -3.43 3.59
CA CYS A 142 8.43 -2.96 4.80
C CYS A 142 8.42 -4.04 5.90
N ASP A 143 9.61 -4.39 6.41
CA ASP A 143 9.79 -5.42 7.44
C ASP A 143 9.19 -5.05 8.80
N HIS A 144 8.87 -3.77 9.04
CA HIS A 144 8.08 -3.30 10.19
C HIS A 144 6.74 -4.03 10.30
N PHE A 145 6.19 -4.48 9.17
CA PHE A 145 4.93 -5.24 9.09
C PHE A 145 5.14 -6.76 8.95
N SER A 146 6.34 -7.28 9.20
CA SER A 146 6.69 -8.70 9.03
C SER A 146 5.86 -9.67 9.88
N PHE A 147 5.14 -9.18 10.90
CA PHE A 147 4.18 -9.97 11.67
C PHE A 147 2.95 -10.41 10.83
N ILE A 148 2.66 -9.72 9.71
CA ILE A 148 1.61 -10.09 8.78
C ILE A 148 2.17 -11.11 7.78
N ASN A 149 1.49 -12.25 7.62
CA ASN A 149 1.94 -13.28 6.68
C ASN A 149 2.01 -12.72 5.24
N PRO A 150 3.22 -12.69 4.61
CA PRO A 150 3.38 -12.09 3.28
C PRO A 150 2.55 -12.77 2.19
N SER A 151 2.24 -14.06 2.34
CA SER A 151 1.41 -14.79 1.37
C SER A 151 -0.02 -14.26 1.31
N VAL A 152 -0.57 -13.84 2.46
CA VAL A 152 -1.92 -13.27 2.54
C VAL A 152 -1.96 -11.92 1.82
N ILE A 153 -0.97 -11.05 2.07
CA ILE A 153 -0.90 -9.73 1.41
C ILE A 153 -0.71 -9.90 -0.11
N THR A 154 0.18 -10.81 -0.52
CA THR A 154 0.46 -11.08 -1.95
C THR A 154 -0.80 -11.50 -2.69
N GLU A 155 -1.61 -12.37 -2.08
CA GLU A 155 -2.87 -12.83 -2.65
C GLU A 155 -3.91 -11.72 -2.79
N VAL A 156 -4.04 -10.84 -1.79
CA VAL A 156 -4.95 -9.68 -1.87
C VAL A 156 -4.48 -8.68 -2.94
N ILE A 157 -3.16 -8.41 -3.03
CA ILE A 157 -2.60 -7.58 -4.11
C ILE A 157 -2.88 -8.18 -5.48
N ARG A 158 -2.73 -9.51 -5.62
CA ARG A 158 -3.03 -10.22 -6.87
C ARG A 158 -4.50 -10.04 -7.26
N CYS A 159 -5.44 -10.29 -6.35
CA CYS A 159 -6.86 -10.09 -6.62
C CYS A 159 -7.17 -8.62 -6.97
N ARG A 160 -6.58 -7.65 -6.27
CA ARG A 160 -6.72 -6.21 -6.61
C ARG A 160 -6.28 -5.94 -8.04
N ASN A 161 -5.13 -6.46 -8.45
CA ASN A 161 -4.59 -6.28 -9.81
C ASN A 161 -5.49 -6.93 -10.86
N GLU A 162 -5.97 -8.15 -10.62
CA GLU A 162 -6.91 -8.85 -11.49
C GLU A 162 -8.22 -8.05 -11.66
N LEU A 163 -8.77 -7.52 -10.56
CA LEU A 163 -9.99 -6.71 -10.58
C LEU A 163 -9.83 -5.42 -11.38
N THR A 164 -8.72 -4.71 -11.20
CA THR A 164 -8.42 -3.44 -11.87
C THR A 164 -8.22 -3.62 -13.37
N HIS A 165 -7.68 -4.76 -13.79
CA HIS A 165 -7.46 -5.09 -15.20
C HIS A 165 -8.61 -5.88 -15.85
N SER A 166 -9.75 -6.05 -15.16
CA SER A 166 -10.95 -6.65 -15.76
C SER A 166 -11.58 -5.67 -16.75
N CYS A 167 -11.29 -5.84 -18.05
CA CYS A 167 -11.81 -4.97 -19.11
C CYS A 167 -13.34 -5.01 -19.18
N GLU A 168 -13.91 -6.19 -18.96
CA GLU A 168 -15.34 -6.39 -18.93
C GLU A 168 -15.97 -5.98 -17.60
N MET A 169 -15.19 -5.52 -16.60
CA MET A 169 -15.64 -5.21 -15.24
C MET A 169 -16.49 -6.35 -14.65
N GLN A 170 -16.06 -7.59 -14.85
CA GLN A 170 -16.75 -8.78 -14.36
C GLN A 170 -15.76 -9.72 -13.69
N VAL A 171 -16.22 -10.39 -12.62
CA VAL A 171 -15.49 -11.48 -11.96
C VAL A 171 -16.44 -12.61 -11.56
N SER A 172 -15.98 -13.85 -11.66
CA SER A 172 -16.82 -15.02 -11.37
C SER A 172 -17.11 -15.17 -9.88
N ASN A 173 -18.07 -16.04 -9.53
CA ASN A 173 -18.39 -16.35 -8.14
C ASN A 173 -17.22 -17.05 -7.44
N GLU A 174 -16.52 -17.95 -8.13
CA GLU A 174 -15.34 -18.66 -7.62
C GLU A 174 -14.20 -17.68 -7.32
N TRP A 175 -14.02 -16.69 -8.21
CA TRP A 175 -13.07 -15.61 -8.00
C TRP A 175 -13.43 -14.79 -6.76
N MET A 176 -14.71 -14.41 -6.62
CA MET A 176 -15.18 -13.61 -5.49
C MET A 176 -15.03 -14.35 -4.16
N ALA A 177 -15.38 -15.64 -4.11
CA ALA A 177 -15.21 -16.47 -2.92
C ALA A 177 -13.73 -16.60 -2.51
N ARG A 178 -12.82 -16.77 -3.49
CA ARG A 178 -11.38 -16.76 -3.25
C ARG A 178 -10.91 -15.41 -2.69
N PHE A 179 -11.40 -14.31 -3.27
CA PHE A 179 -11.06 -12.97 -2.83
C PHE A 179 -11.52 -12.70 -1.38
N GLN A 180 -12.78 -13.01 -1.06
CA GLN A 180 -13.33 -12.88 0.31
C GLN A 180 -12.51 -13.69 1.31
N LYS A 181 -12.21 -14.96 1.02
CA LYS A 181 -11.38 -15.81 1.90
C LYS A 181 -9.99 -15.21 2.15
N ASN A 182 -9.37 -14.60 1.15
CA ASN A 182 -8.06 -13.97 1.31
C ASN A 182 -8.15 -12.65 2.09
N LEU A 183 -9.20 -11.86 1.88
CA LEU A 183 -9.48 -10.66 2.69
C LEU A 183 -9.74 -10.99 4.15
N GLU A 184 -10.56 -11.99 4.43
CA GLU A 184 -10.86 -12.43 5.80
C GLU A 184 -9.58 -12.78 6.57
N LYS A 185 -8.66 -13.52 5.94
CA LYS A 185 -7.35 -13.83 6.55
C LYS A 185 -6.55 -12.57 6.90
N LEU A 186 -6.53 -11.57 6.01
CA LEU A 186 -5.83 -10.31 6.25
C LEU A 186 -6.49 -9.55 7.42
N LEU A 187 -7.80 -9.39 7.38
CA LEU A 187 -8.59 -8.67 8.39
C LEU A 187 -8.51 -9.34 9.76
N LEU A 188 -8.50 -10.68 9.81
CA LEU A 188 -8.31 -11.44 11.05
C LEU A 188 -6.95 -11.23 11.68
N THR A 189 -5.89 -11.08 10.87
CA THR A 189 -4.53 -10.77 11.35
C THR A 189 -4.50 -9.40 12.03
N LEU A 190 -5.29 -8.47 11.52
CA LEU A 190 -5.33 -7.07 11.93
C LEU A 190 -6.55 -6.72 12.81
N ARG A 191 -7.32 -7.72 13.29
CA ARG A 191 -8.57 -7.52 14.04
C ARG A 191 -8.44 -6.74 15.36
N HIS A 192 -7.22 -6.65 15.87
CA HIS A 192 -6.89 -5.89 17.08
C HIS A 192 -6.95 -4.37 16.82
N ILE A 193 -6.90 -3.96 15.55
CA ILE A 193 -7.03 -2.57 15.11
C ILE A 193 -8.52 -2.24 14.93
N PRO A 194 -9.07 -1.23 15.64
CA PRO A 194 -10.49 -0.89 15.60
C PRO A 194 -11.01 -0.56 14.19
N GLU A 195 -10.27 0.23 13.43
CA GLU A 195 -10.66 0.67 12.09
C GLU A 195 -10.72 -0.51 11.10
N VAL A 196 -9.77 -1.45 11.21
CA VAL A 196 -9.76 -2.67 10.38
C VAL A 196 -10.91 -3.60 10.76
N ARG A 197 -11.25 -3.69 12.06
CA ARG A 197 -12.40 -4.48 12.52
C ARG A 197 -13.71 -3.93 11.96
N ALA A 198 -13.89 -2.60 11.98
CA ALA A 198 -15.08 -1.96 11.44
C ALA A 198 -15.20 -2.20 9.92
N ALA A 199 -14.09 -2.07 9.18
CA ALA A 199 -14.05 -2.41 7.76
C ALA A 199 -14.41 -3.89 7.51
N GLY A 200 -13.96 -4.80 8.37
CA GLY A 200 -14.30 -6.21 8.27
C GLY A 200 -15.79 -6.51 8.46
N GLN A 201 -16.46 -5.79 9.36
CA GLN A 201 -17.91 -5.91 9.54
C GLN A 201 -18.66 -5.44 8.28
N GLN A 202 -18.28 -4.29 7.72
CA GLN A 202 -18.88 -3.77 6.49
C GLN A 202 -18.67 -4.69 5.28
N ILE A 203 -17.56 -5.42 5.24
CA ILE A 203 -17.25 -6.40 4.17
C ILE A 203 -18.09 -7.68 4.31
N GLN A 204 -18.44 -8.09 5.53
CA GLN A 204 -19.27 -9.28 5.76
C GLN A 204 -20.73 -9.10 5.34
N GLU A 205 -21.20 -7.86 5.21
CA GLU A 205 -22.55 -7.52 4.76
C GLU A 205 -22.73 -7.59 3.22
N VAL A 206 -21.66 -7.94 2.48
CA VAL A 206 -21.55 -7.88 1.01
C VAL A 206 -21.64 -9.25 0.36
#